data_AF-A0A2A2PYN6-F1
#
_entry.id   AF-A0A2A2PYN6-F1
#
_cell.length_a   1.000
_cell.length_b   1.000
_cell.length_c   1.000
_cell.angle_alpha   90.00
_cell.angle_beta   90.00
_cell.angle_gamma   90.00
#
_symmetry.space_group_name_H-M   'P 1'
#
loop_
_entity.id
_entity.type
_entity.pdbx_description
1 polymer ?
#
loop_
_entity_poly.entity_id
_entity_poly.type
_entity_poly.pdbx_seq_one_letter_code
_entity_poly.pdbx_strand_id
1 'polypeptide(L)'
;MEFAIGSNPQSPSTTDLPTVFFGNTVGSVTRPLEARYLTMVVTKNPAAAALQFTVEISEELTTWQSGPDNLTILEESPTQLKVRANTTVPTHPRRAMRLKVTGP
;
A
#
# COMPACT_ATOMS: atom_id res chain seq x y z
N MET A 1 16.22 33.91 -7.28
CA MET A 1 16.51 32.74 -8.15
C MET A 1 15.29 31.85 -8.07
N GLU A 2 14.46 31.90 -9.11
CA GLU A 2 13.20 31.17 -9.20
C GLU A 2 13.43 30.00 -10.16
N PHE A 3 13.42 28.76 -9.63
CA PHE A 3 13.51 27.57 -10.47
C PHE A 3 12.09 27.19 -10.88
N ALA A 4 11.67 27.65 -12.05
CA ALA A 4 10.50 27.08 -12.72
C ALA A 4 10.86 25.67 -13.19
N ILE A 5 10.46 24.65 -12.41
CA ILE A 5 10.54 23.26 -12.84
C ILE A 5 9.49 23.15 -13.96
N GLY A 6 9.95 23.14 -15.21
CA GLY A 6 9.13 23.19 -16.43
C GLY A 6 8.28 21.94 -16.68
N SER A 7 7.55 21.47 -15.68
CA SER A 7 6.49 20.49 -15.86
C SER A 7 5.19 21.22 -16.21
N ASN A 8 4.50 20.74 -17.24
CA ASN A 8 3.15 21.19 -17.54
C ASN A 8 2.24 20.72 -16.40
N PRO A 9 1.62 21.61 -15.60
CA PRO A 9 0.75 21.22 -14.49
C PRO A 9 -0.51 20.47 -14.95
N GLN A 10 -0.83 20.49 -16.24
CA GLN A 10 -1.93 19.72 -16.85
C GLN A 10 -1.49 18.34 -17.35
N SER A 11 -0.19 18.01 -17.31
CA SER A 11 0.32 16.70 -17.70
C SER A 11 0.62 15.89 -16.45
N PRO A 12 -0.05 14.74 -16.22
CA PRO A 12 0.33 13.85 -15.13
C PRO A 12 1.78 13.38 -15.33
N SER A 13 2.58 13.44 -14.27
CA SER A 13 3.92 12.84 -14.28
C SER A 13 3.78 11.33 -14.37
N THR A 14 4.42 10.71 -15.36
CA THR A 14 4.55 9.25 -15.45
C THR A 14 5.78 8.73 -14.70
N THR A 15 6.65 9.63 -14.24
CA THR A 15 7.80 9.33 -13.38
C THR A 15 7.33 9.19 -11.94
N ASP A 16 7.79 8.16 -11.24
CA ASP A 16 7.48 7.86 -9.82
C ASP A 16 5.98 7.68 -9.51
N LEU A 17 5.26 7.02 -10.41
CA LEU A 17 3.87 6.62 -10.16
C LEU A 17 3.82 5.62 -9.01
N PRO A 18 2.87 5.79 -8.06
CA PRO A 18 2.68 4.81 -7.01
C PRO A 18 2.22 3.49 -7.64
N THR A 19 2.88 2.39 -7.26
CA THR A 19 2.53 1.04 -7.69
C THR A 19 1.99 0.24 -6.51
N VAL A 20 1.03 -0.64 -6.77
CA VAL A 20 0.47 -1.54 -5.76
C VAL A 20 0.79 -2.97 -6.17
N PHE A 21 1.40 -3.72 -5.26
CA PHE A 21 1.67 -5.14 -5.44
C PHE A 21 0.96 -5.96 -4.37
N PHE A 22 0.29 -7.03 -4.78
CA PHE A 22 -0.38 -7.98 -3.91
C PHE A 22 0.40 -9.31 -3.88
N GLY A 23 0.92 -9.66 -2.71
CA GLY A 23 1.70 -10.88 -2.48
C GLY A 23 3.09 -10.61 -1.92
N ASN A 24 3.94 -11.63 -1.96
CA ASN A 24 5.39 -11.55 -1.75
C ASN A 24 6.07 -11.43 -3.12
N THR A 25 6.54 -10.26 -3.57
CA THR A 25 7.26 -10.17 -4.86
C THR A 25 8.67 -9.59 -4.74
N VAL A 26 9.41 -9.93 -5.80
CA VAL A 26 10.84 -10.08 -6.04
C VAL A 26 11.71 -9.09 -5.28
N GLY A 27 12.62 -9.63 -4.47
CA GLY A 27 13.61 -8.88 -3.69
C GLY A 27 13.34 -8.86 -2.18
N SER A 28 12.12 -9.17 -1.73
CA SER A 28 11.83 -9.32 -0.30
C SER A 28 12.40 -10.65 0.21
N VAL A 29 13.27 -10.60 1.23
CA VAL A 29 13.62 -11.78 2.05
C VAL A 29 12.32 -12.26 2.65
N THR A 30 11.69 -13.24 1.99
CA THR A 30 10.42 -13.79 2.45
C THR A 30 10.75 -14.49 3.74
N ARG A 31 10.51 -13.85 4.89
CA ARG A 31 10.63 -14.54 6.17
C ARG A 31 9.69 -15.74 6.08
N PRO A 32 10.09 -16.94 6.53
CA PRO A 32 9.39 -18.22 6.25
C PRO A 32 7.91 -18.32 6.69
N LEU A 33 7.34 -17.24 7.26
CA LEU A 33 5.95 -17.13 7.67
C LEU A 33 5.14 -16.07 6.89
N GLU A 34 5.76 -15.21 6.07
CA GLU A 34 5.06 -14.14 5.33
C GLU A 34 4.21 -14.66 4.16
N ALA A 35 4.57 -15.81 3.57
CA ALA A 35 3.82 -16.42 2.47
C ALA A 35 2.39 -16.88 2.83
N ARG A 36 2.05 -16.91 4.13
CA ARG A 36 0.72 -17.31 4.62
C ARG A 36 -0.22 -16.13 4.82
N TYR A 37 0.24 -14.89 4.66
CA TYR A 37 -0.56 -13.71 4.92
C TYR A 37 -0.74 -12.88 3.66
N LEU A 38 -1.94 -12.30 3.53
CA LEU A 38 -2.18 -11.32 2.49
C LEU A 38 -1.34 -10.07 2.78
N THR A 39 -0.52 -9.67 1.81
CA THR A 39 0.43 -8.57 1.96
C THR A 39 0.26 -7.61 0.78
N MET A 40 0.33 -6.32 1.07
CA MET A 40 0.32 -5.24 0.09
C MET A 40 1.60 -4.42 0.23
N VAL A 41 2.23 -4.15 -0.90
CA VAL A 41 3.32 -3.18 -1.01
C VAL A 41 2.82 -2.02 -1.85
N VAL A 42 2.95 -0.81 -1.32
CA VAL A 42 2.63 0.45 -1.98
C VAL A 42 3.92 1.23 -2.15
N THR A 43 4.31 1.49 -3.40
CA THR A 43 5.35 2.48 -3.68
C THR A 43 4.72 3.87 -3.60
N LYS A 44 5.31 4.77 -2.81
CA LYS A 44 4.82 6.14 -2.60
C LYS A 44 5.66 7.12 -3.43
N ASN A 45 5.02 8.19 -3.87
CA ASN A 45 5.73 9.36 -4.39
C ASN A 45 5.99 10.32 -3.21
N PRO A 46 7.25 10.56 -2.79
CA PRO A 46 7.55 11.44 -1.66
C PRO A 46 7.18 12.90 -1.91
N ALA A 47 7.04 13.33 -3.17
CA ALA A 47 6.55 14.66 -3.52
C ALA A 47 5.04 14.81 -3.30
N ALA A 48 4.28 13.71 -3.21
CA ALA A 48 2.85 13.69 -2.97
C ALA A 48 2.50 13.62 -1.47
N ALA A 49 3.13 14.48 -0.66
CA ALA A 49 3.03 14.46 0.81
C ALA A 49 1.62 14.74 1.36
N ALA A 50 0.72 15.30 0.55
CA ALA A 50 -0.66 15.54 0.93
C ALA A 50 -1.56 14.30 0.83
N LEU A 51 -1.08 13.19 0.25
CA LEU A 51 -1.84 11.96 0.11
C LEU A 51 -1.68 11.07 1.35
N GLN A 52 -2.80 10.63 1.90
CA GLN A 52 -2.85 9.62 2.94
C GLN A 52 -3.21 8.26 2.33
N PHE A 53 -2.37 7.27 2.58
CA PHE A 53 -2.55 5.89 2.13
C PHE A 53 -3.05 5.04 3.30
N THR A 54 -4.28 4.53 3.20
CA THR A 54 -4.87 3.64 4.21
C THR A 54 -5.12 2.27 3.57
N VAL A 55 -4.54 1.23 4.14
CA VAL A 55 -4.84 -0.15 3.72
C VAL A 55 -6.05 -0.65 4.50
N GLU A 56 -6.98 -1.28 3.80
CA GLU A 56 -8.21 -1.84 4.37
C GLU A 56 -8.38 -3.29 3.92
N ILE A 57 -8.99 -4.10 4.78
CA ILE A 57 -9.36 -5.50 4.47
C ILE A 57 -10.86 -5.72 4.62
N SER A 58 -11.38 -6.74 3.95
CA SER A 58 -12.77 -7.14 4.04
C SER A 58 -12.92 -8.64 3.77
N GLU A 59 -13.88 -9.28 4.41
CA GLU A 59 -14.28 -10.67 4.10
C GLU A 59 -15.50 -10.73 3.18
N GLU A 60 -16.33 -9.69 3.20
CA GLU A 60 -17.64 -9.68 2.55
C GLU A 60 -17.77 -8.59 1.48
N LEU A 61 -16.69 -7.84 1.21
CA LEU A 61 -16.62 -6.70 0.28
C LEU A 61 -17.55 -5.52 0.59
N THR A 62 -18.36 -5.62 1.64
CA THR A 62 -19.30 -4.58 2.11
C THR A 62 -18.70 -3.74 3.22
N THR A 63 -18.11 -4.40 4.23
CA THR A 63 -17.49 -3.75 5.40
C THR A 63 -15.98 -3.80 5.28
N TRP A 64 -15.34 -2.65 5.45
CA TRP A 64 -13.90 -2.49 5.30
C TRP A 64 -13.29 -2.08 6.63
N GLN A 65 -12.23 -2.78 7.03
CA GLN A 65 -11.58 -2.61 8.31
C GLN A 65 -10.11 -2.25 8.10
N SER A 66 -9.62 -1.29 8.89
CA SER A 66 -8.22 -0.90 8.94
C SER A 66 -7.71 -0.98 10.39
N GLY A 67 -6.47 -0.53 10.60
CA GLY A 67 -5.90 -0.40 11.93
C GLY A 67 -5.18 -1.66 12.45
N PRO A 68 -4.56 -1.53 13.64
CA PRO A 68 -3.60 -2.49 14.17
C PRO A 68 -4.20 -3.86 14.52
N ASP A 69 -5.50 -3.92 14.82
CA ASP A 69 -6.19 -5.18 15.13
C ASP A 69 -6.29 -6.09 13.89
N ASN A 70 -6.36 -5.48 12.70
CA ASN A 70 -6.60 -6.16 11.43
C ASN A 70 -5.34 -6.30 10.58
N LEU A 71 -4.43 -5.34 10.72
CA LEU A 71 -3.28 -5.14 9.85
C LEU A 71 -2.02 -4.86 10.67
N THR A 72 -0.89 -5.37 10.20
CA THR A 72 0.45 -5.03 10.70
C THR A 72 1.19 -4.24 9.61
N ILE A 73 1.70 -3.07 9.95
CA ILE A 73 2.67 -2.36 9.12
C ILE A 73 4.02 -3.04 9.29
N LEU A 74 4.57 -3.58 8.20
CA LEU A 74 5.88 -4.23 8.18
C LEU A 74 6.99 -3.22 7.86
N GLU A 75 6.69 -2.23 7.02
CA GLU A 75 7.60 -1.17 6.64
C GLU A 75 6.80 0.09 6.29
N GLU A 76 7.24 1.23 6.79
CA GLU A 76 6.72 2.54 6.40
C GLU A 76 7.87 3.53 6.24
N SER A 77 7.99 4.06 5.03
CA SER A 77 8.95 5.08 4.65
C SER A 77 8.29 6.10 3.71
N PRO A 78 8.96 7.22 3.38
CA PRO A 78 8.44 8.18 2.40
C PRO A 78 8.21 7.59 1.00
N THR A 79 8.87 6.50 0.66
CA THR A 79 8.82 5.87 -0.68
C THR A 79 8.10 4.52 -0.69
N GLN A 80 7.83 3.93 0.48
CA GLN A 80 7.22 2.61 0.55
C GLN A 80 6.32 2.45 1.77
N LEU A 81 5.23 1.70 1.58
CA LEU A 81 4.40 1.17 2.65
C LEU A 81 4.16 -0.32 2.39
N LYS A 82 4.65 -1.17 3.29
CA LYS A 82 4.40 -2.63 3.28
C LYS A 82 3.49 -2.97 4.45
N VAL A 83 2.32 -3.53 4.14
CA VAL A 83 1.30 -3.91 5.13
C VAL A 83 0.89 -5.35 4.93
N ARG A 84 0.63 -6.04 6.03
CA ARG A 84 0.21 -7.43 6.08
C ARG A 84 -1.10 -7.55 6.86
N ALA A 85 -2.01 -8.41 6.43
CA ALA A 85 -3.16 -8.81 7.25
C ALA A 85 -2.71 -9.64 8.46
N ASN A 86 -3.38 -9.49 9.61
CA ASN A 86 -3.02 -10.22 10.83
C ASN A 86 -3.47 -11.68 10.83
N THR A 87 -4.43 -12.05 9.99
CA THR A 87 -4.86 -13.44 9.84
C THR A 87 -4.24 -14.07 8.61
N THR A 88 -4.01 -15.37 8.69
CA THR A 88 -3.49 -16.14 7.57
C THR A 88 -4.56 -16.39 6.51
N VAL A 89 -4.14 -16.57 5.26
CA VAL A 89 -5.00 -16.92 4.12
C VAL A 89 -5.75 -18.25 4.32
N PRO A 90 -5.13 -19.34 4.86
CA PRO A 90 -5.85 -20.61 5.04
C PRO A 90 -7.01 -20.54 6.03
N THR A 91 -6.98 -19.63 7.00
CA THR A 91 -8.07 -19.46 7.98
C THR A 91 -9.21 -18.60 7.44
N HIS A 92 -8.93 -17.72 6.46
CA HIS A 92 -9.93 -16.85 5.83
C HIS A 92 -9.70 -16.77 4.31
N PRO A 93 -10.14 -17.79 3.55
CA PRO A 93 -9.84 -17.89 2.11
C PRO A 93 -10.54 -16.83 1.24
N ARG A 94 -11.60 -16.18 1.76
CA ARG A 94 -12.38 -15.15 1.07
C ARG A 94 -12.09 -13.76 1.63
N ARG A 95 -10.82 -13.36 1.65
CA ARG A 95 -10.44 -12.04 2.16
C ARG A 95 -9.90 -11.16 1.03
N ALA A 96 -10.43 -9.95 0.96
CA ALA A 96 -9.98 -8.90 0.06
C ALA A 96 -9.17 -7.86 0.83
N MET A 97 -8.26 -7.22 0.11
CA MET A 97 -7.49 -6.08 0.60
C MET A 97 -7.56 -4.98 -0.46
N ARG A 98 -7.72 -3.73 -0.02
CA ARG A 98 -7.72 -2.57 -0.90
C ARG A 98 -6.88 -1.45 -0.32
N LEU A 99 -6.48 -0.56 -1.21
CA LEU A 99 -5.84 0.69 -0.88
C LEU A 99 -6.86 1.82 -1.00
N LYS A 100 -7.05 2.57 0.08
CA LYS A 100 -7.80 3.82 0.10
C LYS A 100 -6.81 4.97 0.12
N VAL A 101 -6.89 5.84 -0.88
CA VAL A 101 -6.07 7.06 -0.97
C VAL A 101 -6.98 8.26 -0.77
N THR A 102 -6.62 9.14 0.16
CA THR A 102 -7.34 10.39 0.42
C THR A 102 -6.39 11.57 0.31
N GLY A 103 -6.85 12.67 -0.27
CA GLY A 103 -6.13 13.94 -0.32
C GLY A 103 -7.05 15.09 0.12
N PRO A 104 -6.49 16.29 0.29
CA PRO A 104 -7.25 17.51 0.56
C PRO A 104 -8.21 17.88 -0.57
#